data_AF-A0A946NL16-F1
#
_entry.id   AF-A0A946NL16-F1
#
_cell.length_a   1.000
_cell.length_b   1.000
_cell.length_c   1.000
_cell.angle_alpha   90.00
_cell.angle_beta   90.00
_cell.angle_gamma   90.00
#
_symmetry.space_group_name_H-M   'P 1'
#
loop_
_entity.id
_entity.type
_entity.pdbx_description
1 polymer ?
#
loop_
_entity_poly.entity_id
_entity_poly.type
_entity_poly.pdbx_seq_one_letter_code
_entity_poly.pdbx_strand_id
1 'polypeptide(L)'
;MLDWSNCRPNDFSFEIDAEEIQEIGQRQMFPIKVFYKDGTLAFIKSIPLRSEFYWQLREREDWKEKLMAILKQRLKEEISQRTRSNQMTIDDKLEIIETGKKTIA
;
A
#
# COMPACT_ATOMS: atom_id res chain seq x y z
N MET A 1 -8.95 5.73 -12.64
CA MET A 1 -7.76 6.05 -11.82
C MET A 1 -8.27 6.53 -10.47
N LEU A 2 -7.91 5.87 -9.37
CA LEU A 2 -8.39 6.23 -8.03
C LEU A 2 -7.85 7.61 -7.64
N ASP A 3 -8.71 8.49 -7.11
CA ASP A 3 -8.27 9.76 -6.55
C ASP A 3 -7.75 9.57 -5.11
N TRP A 4 -6.43 9.47 -4.98
CA TRP A 4 -5.75 9.23 -3.71
C TRP A 4 -5.89 10.38 -2.69
N SER A 5 -6.26 11.57 -3.15
CA SER A 5 -6.29 12.82 -2.36
C SER A 5 -7.32 12.77 -1.23
N ASN A 6 -8.42 12.04 -1.44
CA ASN A 6 -9.53 11.92 -0.50
C ASN A 6 -9.67 10.52 0.11
N CYS A 7 -8.68 9.65 -0.09
CA CYS A 7 -8.71 8.28 0.40
C CYS A 7 -8.17 8.19 1.84
N ARG A 8 -8.86 7.47 2.72
CA ARG A 8 -8.33 7.11 4.05
C ARG A 8 -7.83 5.66 4.06
N PRO A 9 -6.80 5.31 4.85
CA PRO A 9 -6.33 3.93 4.93
C PRO A 9 -7.40 2.89 5.33
N ASN A 10 -8.44 3.32 6.04
CA ASN A 10 -9.56 2.45 6.44
C ASN A 10 -10.63 2.27 5.34
N ASP A 11 -10.57 3.03 4.24
CA ASP A 11 -11.45 2.83 3.08
C ASP A 11 -10.98 1.66 2.19
N PHE A 12 -9.87 1.01 2.54
CA PHE A 12 -9.28 -0.06 1.75
C PHE A 12 -9.48 -1.44 2.39
N SER A 13 -9.75 -2.42 1.55
CA SER A 13 -9.72 -3.84 1.89
C SER A 13 -8.56 -4.52 1.16
N PHE A 14 -8.16 -5.68 1.68
CA PHE A 14 -6.98 -6.40 1.22
C PHE A 14 -7.31 -7.87 1.03
N GLU A 15 -6.86 -8.43 -0.08
CA GLU A 15 -6.99 -9.85 -0.39
C GLU A 15 -5.61 -10.40 -0.78
N ILE A 16 -5.21 -11.49 -0.13
CA ILE A 16 -3.96 -12.17 -0.45
C ILE A 16 -4.29 -13.23 -1.48
N ASP A 17 -3.59 -13.18 -2.61
CA ASP A 17 -3.66 -14.25 -3.59
C ASP A 17 -2.73 -15.38 -3.13
N ALA A 18 -3.30 -16.37 -2.43
CA ALA A 18 -2.51 -17.43 -1.80
C ALA A 18 -1.85 -18.36 -2.84
N GLU A 19 -2.44 -18.48 -4.03
CA GLU A 19 -1.92 -19.32 -5.11
C GLU A 19 -0.70 -18.70 -5.78
N GLU A 20 -0.59 -17.38 -5.74
CA GLU A 20 0.53 -16.63 -6.31
C GLU A 20 1.67 -16.37 -5.30
N ILE A 21 1.60 -16.93 -4.08
CA ILE A 21 2.68 -16.81 -3.10
C ILE A 21 3.91 -17.54 -3.62
N GLN A 22 5.02 -16.81 -3.78
CA GLN A 22 6.25 -17.33 -4.37
C GLN A 22 7.44 -17.13 -3.44
N GLU A 23 8.37 -18.08 -3.43
CA GLU A 23 9.67 -17.90 -2.79
C GLU A 23 10.70 -17.47 -3.85
N ILE A 24 11.33 -16.32 -3.62
CA ILE A 24 12.36 -15.76 -4.49
C ILE A 24 13.61 -15.51 -3.64
N GLY A 25 14.61 -16.36 -3.81
CA GLY A 25 15.82 -16.34 -2.99
C GLY A 25 15.49 -16.62 -1.52
N GLN A 26 15.86 -15.71 -0.62
CA GLN A 26 15.58 -15.82 0.83
C GLN A 26 14.30 -15.07 1.25
N ARG A 27 13.36 -14.87 0.33
CA ARG A 27 12.15 -14.09 0.57
C ARG A 27 10.90 -14.82 0.10
N GLN A 28 9.91 -14.85 0.96
CA GLN A 28 8.54 -15.19 0.62
C GLN A 28 7.81 -13.92 0.14
N MET A 29 7.33 -13.95 -1.09
CA MET A 29 6.58 -12.88 -1.73
C MET A 29 5.10 -13.12 -1.56
N PHE A 30 4.41 -12.21 -0.88
CA PHE A 30 2.96 -12.25 -0.70
C PHE A 30 2.30 -11.24 -1.63
N PRO A 31 1.70 -11.67 -2.75
CA PRO A 31 0.93 -10.79 -3.62
C PRO A 31 -0.38 -10.41 -2.94
N ILE A 32 -0.62 -9.11 -2.84
CA ILE A 32 -1.82 -8.57 -2.20
C ILE A 32 -2.54 -7.64 -3.16
N LYS A 33 -3.81 -7.94 -3.40
CA LYS A 33 -4.76 -7.08 -4.10
C LYS A 33 -5.35 -6.12 -3.09
N VAL A 34 -5.28 -4.83 -3.40
CA VAL A 34 -5.82 -3.76 -2.55
C VAL A 34 -7.02 -3.16 -3.26
N PHE A 35 -8.18 -3.23 -2.61
CA PHE A 35 -9.42 -2.71 -3.15
C PHE A 35 -9.85 -1.47 -2.36
N TYR A 36 -10.46 -0.52 -3.05
CA TYR A 36 -11.16 0.58 -2.43
C TYR A 36 -12.59 0.16 -2.04
N LYS A 37 -13.23 0.90 -1.14
CA LYS A 37 -14.56 0.55 -0.56
C LYS A 37 -15.69 0.35 -1.57
N ASP A 38 -15.54 0.87 -2.78
CA ASP A 38 -16.49 0.68 -3.89
C ASP A 38 -16.26 -0.63 -4.67
N GLY A 39 -15.29 -1.44 -4.25
CA GLY A 39 -14.89 -2.68 -4.92
C GLY A 39 -13.84 -2.47 -6.03
N THR A 40 -13.41 -1.25 -6.29
CA THR A 40 -12.40 -0.97 -7.32
C THR A 40 -11.03 -1.47 -6.88
N LEU A 41 -10.37 -2.25 -7.74
CA LEU A 41 -8.96 -2.61 -7.54
C LEU A 41 -8.10 -1.35 -7.62
N ALA A 42 -7.51 -0.95 -6.49
CA ALA A 42 -6.66 0.23 -6.40
C ALA A 42 -5.25 -0.07 -6.93
N PHE A 43 -4.65 -1.17 -6.46
CA PHE A 43 -3.35 -1.66 -6.92
C PHE A 43 -3.09 -3.09 -6.43
N ILE A 44 -2.06 -3.72 -7.02
CA ILE A 44 -1.50 -4.99 -6.57
C ILE A 44 -0.08 -4.72 -6.08
N LYS A 45 0.29 -5.29 -4.93
CA LYS A 45 1.63 -5.15 -4.35
C LYS A 45 2.08 -6.47 -3.72
N SER A 46 3.28 -6.91 -4.09
CA SER A 46 3.93 -8.02 -3.42
C SER A 46 4.70 -7.54 -2.20
N ILE A 47 4.40 -8.11 -1.04
CA ILE A 47 5.11 -7.84 0.21
C ILE A 47 6.15 -8.92 0.46
N PRO A 48 7.45 -8.59 0.49
CA PRO A 48 8.50 -9.55 0.79
C PRO A 48 8.63 -9.77 2.31
N LEU A 49 8.57 -11.01 2.76
CA LEU A 49 9.03 -11.43 4.09
C LEU A 49 10.28 -12.29 3.94
N ARG A 50 11.22 -12.20 4.88
CA ARG A 50 12.36 -13.14 4.90
C ARG A 50 11.82 -14.55 5.14
N SER A 51 12.29 -15.52 4.37
CA SER A 51 11.83 -16.92 4.48
C SER A 51 12.00 -17.43 5.91
N GLU A 52 13.17 -17.23 6.52
CA GLU A 52 13.44 -17.63 7.91
C GLU A 52 12.42 -17.06 8.91
N PHE A 53 12.13 -15.75 8.80
CA PHE A 53 11.13 -15.11 9.66
C PHE A 53 9.73 -15.68 9.44
N TYR A 54 9.37 -15.95 8.19
CA TYR A 54 8.08 -16.57 7.86
C TYR A 54 7.97 -17.98 8.45
N TRP A 55 9.02 -18.79 8.39
CA TRP A 55 9.07 -20.12 9.00
C TRP A 55 8.91 -20.05 10.52
N GLN A 56 9.69 -19.19 11.19
CA GLN A 56 9.56 -18.95 12.64
C GLN A 56 8.16 -18.46 13.02
N LEU A 57 7.55 -17.60 12.20
CA LEU A 57 6.21 -17.11 12.43
C LEU A 57 5.21 -18.28 12.42
N ARG A 58 5.33 -19.21 11.46
CA ARG A 58 4.44 -20.38 11.31
C ARG A 58 4.49 -21.37 12.47
N GLU A 59 5.54 -21.35 13.29
CA GLU A 59 5.65 -22.20 14.49
C GLU A 59 4.73 -21.76 15.62
N ARG A 60 4.20 -20.53 15.56
CA ARG A 60 3.28 -19.99 16.57
C ARG A 60 1.84 -20.42 16.30
N GLU A 61 1.03 -20.59 17.33
CA GLU A 61 -0.40 -20.88 17.18
C GLU A 61 -1.16 -19.73 16.49
N ASP A 62 -0.76 -18.48 16.77
CA ASP A 62 -1.40 -17.25 16.27
C ASP A 62 -0.79 -16.73 14.95
N TRP A 63 -0.03 -17.56 14.23
CA TRP A 63 0.80 -17.14 13.10
C TRP A 63 0.03 -16.43 11.98
N LYS A 64 -1.18 -16.90 11.66
CA LYS A 64 -2.01 -16.31 10.60
C LYS A 64 -2.44 -14.89 10.96
N GLU A 65 -2.88 -14.70 12.20
CA GLU A 65 -3.32 -13.39 12.68
C GLU A 65 -2.15 -12.41 12.69
N LYS A 66 -0.98 -12.85 13.17
CA LYS A 66 0.24 -12.04 13.18
C LYS A 66 0.73 -11.71 11.77
N LEU A 67 0.70 -12.68 10.85
CA LEU A 67 1.02 -12.46 9.44
C LEU A 67 0.10 -11.40 8.84
N MET A 68 -1.21 -11.56 9.02
CA MET A 68 -2.19 -10.59 8.52
C MET A 68 -1.98 -9.19 9.12
N ALA A 69 -1.64 -9.08 10.40
CA ALA A 69 -1.34 -7.80 11.03
C ALA A 69 -0.11 -7.12 10.41
N ILE A 70 0.97 -7.88 10.18
CA ILE A 70 2.20 -7.39 9.52
C ILE A 70 1.90 -6.91 8.11
N LEU A 71 1.18 -7.71 7.32
CA LEU A 71 0.83 -7.36 5.95
C LEU A 71 -0.07 -6.11 5.91
N LYS A 72 -1.11 -6.05 6.75
CA LYS A 72 -1.98 -4.87 6.88
C LYS A 72 -1.21 -3.60 7.25
N GLN A 73 -0.27 -3.69 8.20
CA GLN A 73 0.53 -2.54 8.61
C GLN A 73 1.35 -2.00 7.43
N ARG A 74 2.04 -2.87 6.70
CA ARG A 74 2.85 -2.49 5.54
C ARG A 74 2.01 -1.87 4.42
N LEU A 75 0.80 -2.39 4.18
CA LEU A 75 -0.11 -1.80 3.20
C LEU A 75 -0.62 -0.42 3.63
N LYS A 76 -0.90 -0.22 4.93
CA LYS A 76 -1.28 1.10 5.45
C LYS A 76 -0.16 2.12 5.27
N GLU A 77 1.09 1.72 5.49
CA GLU A 77 2.26 2.57 5.24
C GLU A 77 2.36 2.93 3.74
N GLU A 78 2.20 1.95 2.85
CA GLU A 78 2.20 2.16 1.39
C GLU A 78 1.06 3.10 0.94
N ILE A 79 -0.17 2.89 1.41
CA ILE A 79 -1.31 3.79 1.11
C ILE A 79 -1.00 5.20 1.61
N SER A 80 -0.47 5.33 2.83
CA SER A 80 -0.12 6.63 3.40
C SER A 80 0.96 7.34 2.58
N GLN A 81 1.96 6.61 2.10
CA GLN A 81 2.98 7.15 1.20
C GLN A 81 2.37 7.60 -0.13
N ARG A 82 1.51 6.79 -0.75
CA ARG A 82 0.84 7.14 -2.02
C ARG A 82 -0.04 8.38 -1.89
N THR A 83 -0.84 8.47 -0.82
CA THR A 83 -1.65 9.65 -0.53
C THR A 83 -0.78 10.89 -0.35
N ARG A 84 0.31 10.81 0.43
CA ARG A 84 1.25 11.92 0.63
C ARG A 84 1.97 12.34 -0.65
N SER A 85 2.48 11.39 -1.44
CA SER A 85 3.14 11.69 -2.71
C SER A 85 2.20 12.38 -3.69
N ASN A 86 0.93 11.95 -3.78
CA ASN A 86 -0.05 12.64 -4.62
C ASN A 86 -0.36 14.04 -4.09
N GLN A 87 -0.51 14.21 -2.77
CA GLN A 87 -0.79 15.52 -2.18
C GLN A 87 0.36 16.52 -2.41
N MET A 88 1.61 16.09 -2.22
CA MET A 88 2.79 16.90 -2.49
C MET A 88 2.86 17.32 -3.98
N THR A 89 2.55 16.41 -4.92
CA THR A 89 2.50 16.78 -6.35
C THR A 89 1.38 17.75 -6.73
N ILE A 90 0.32 17.84 -5.92
CA ILE A 90 -0.76 18.81 -6.12
C ILE A 90 -0.32 20.17 -5.57
N ASP A 91 0.26 20.21 -4.38
CA ASP A 91 0.75 21.44 -3.75
C ASP A 91 1.83 22.11 -4.61
N ASP A 92 2.79 21.32 -5.15
CA ASP A 92 3.81 21.81 -6.08
C ASP A 92 3.20 22.39 -7.38
N LYS A 93 2.07 21.85 -7.84
CA LYS A 93 1.34 22.37 -9.02
C LYS A 93 0.55 23.64 -8.69
N LEU A 94 0.04 23.77 -7.47
CA LEU A 94 -0.69 24.96 -7.02
C LEU A 94 0.26 26.15 -6.84
N GLU A 95 1.46 25.95 -6.30
CA GLU A 95 2.48 27.00 -6.21
C GLU A 95 2.86 27.57 -7.58
N ILE A 96 2.93 26.74 -8.62
CA ILE A 96 3.20 27.19 -10.01
C ILE A 96 2.05 28.07 -10.55
N ILE A 97 0.80 27.73 -10.22
CA ILE A 97 -0.39 28.50 -10.66
C ILE A 97 -0.50 29.83 -9.92
N GLU A 98 -0.19 29.87 -8.62
CA GLU A 98 -0.21 31.12 -7.84
C GLU A 98 0.92 32.07 -8.21
N THR A 99 2.11 31.53 -8.48
CA THR A 99 3.27 32.34 -8.91
C THR A 99 3.09 32.90 -10.33
N GLY A 100 2.34 32.19 -11.21
CA GLY A 100 2.01 32.66 -12.55
C GLY A 100 1.00 33.81 -12.64
N LYS A 101 0.26 34.11 -11.55
CA LYS A 101 -0.74 35.21 -11.53
C LYS A 101 -0.20 36.55 -11.03
N LYS A 102 1.07 36.62 -10.58
CA LYS A 102 1.65 37.84 -9.99
C LYS A 102 2.61 38.62 -10.90
N THR A 103 2.68 38.31 -12.20
CA THR A 103 3.63 38.93 -13.13
C THR A 103 2.97 39.72 -14.27
N ILE A 104 1.82 40.33 -13.99
CA ILE A 104 1.26 41.40 -14.84
C ILE A 104 0.52 42.39 -13.94
N ALA A 105 1.27 43.36 -13.44
CA ALA A 105 0.78 44.66 -12.99
C ALA A 105 1.86 45.69 -13.32
#